data_AF-A0A8K0Y6V4-F1
#
_entry.id   AF-A0A8K0Y6V4-F1
#
_cell.length_a   1.000
_cell.length_b   1.000
_cell.length_c   1.000
_cell.angle_alpha   90.00
_cell.angle_beta   90.00
_cell.angle_gamma   90.00
#
_symmetry.space_group_name_H-M   'P 1'
#
loop_
_entity.id
_entity.type
_entity.pdbx_description
1 polymer ?
#
loop_
_entity_poly.entity_id
_entity_poly.type
_entity_poly.pdbx_seq_one_letter_code
_entity_poly.pdbx_strand_id
1 'polypeptide(L)'
;MESNETFDVENNRPGSTIIVQTEDEISAIGMLIGAALTGARAATSTSGPGFSLMAEALGWAGINEVPIVVTLYQRSGPSTGLPTRHGQDDLLFAIYAGHGDFPRIVYASGDTEEGFYDAAECFNFAETFQMPVIHMMDKFIASTVSTVKRFDPTKVTIERGKLLEKIVDDNYLRFAPSEDGISPRSKLGLENGIFWNTGDESDEQGHISRRSSE
;
A
#
# COMPACT_ATOMS: atom_id res chain seq x y z
N MET A 1 -7.28 -20.66 3.99
CA MET A 1 -6.69 -21.31 5.18
C MET A 1 -5.81 -20.25 5.82
N GLU A 2 -6.31 -19.54 6.83
CA GLU A 2 -5.57 -18.48 7.50
C GLU A 2 -4.45 -19.12 8.32
N SER A 3 -3.19 -18.84 7.98
CA SER A 3 -2.04 -19.23 8.79
C SER A 3 -1.61 -18.03 9.61
N ASN A 4 -1.81 -18.09 10.93
CA ASN A 4 -1.29 -17.09 11.86
C ASN A 4 0.08 -17.54 12.34
N GLU A 5 1.16 -17.07 11.71
CA GLU A 5 2.49 -17.21 12.30
C GLU A 5 2.65 -16.16 13.40
N THR A 6 2.96 -16.62 14.61
CA THR A 6 3.25 -15.74 15.75
C THR A 6 4.76 -15.59 15.82
N PHE A 7 5.27 -14.39 15.54
CA PHE A 7 6.70 -14.10 15.68
C PHE A 7 6.96 -13.59 17.09
N ASP A 8 8.05 -14.04 17.72
CA ASP A 8 8.59 -13.39 18.91
C ASP A 8 9.19 -12.04 18.50
N VAL A 9 8.40 -10.98 18.64
CA VAL A 9 8.84 -9.60 18.42
C VAL A 9 9.49 -9.08 19.70
N GLU A 10 10.59 -8.32 19.58
CA GLU A 10 11.25 -7.68 20.73
C GLU A 10 10.23 -6.97 21.65
N ASN A 11 10.41 -7.11 22.96
CA ASN A 11 9.59 -6.51 24.03
C ASN A 11 8.21 -7.17 24.34
N ASN A 12 8.05 -8.49 24.19
CA ASN A 12 6.85 -9.23 24.65
C ASN A 12 5.52 -8.74 24.06
N ARG A 13 5.54 -8.10 22.88
CA ARG A 13 4.32 -7.81 22.13
C ARG A 13 4.00 -9.01 21.24
N PRO A 14 2.89 -9.74 21.45
CA PRO A 14 2.45 -10.73 20.48
C PRO A 14 2.07 -10.00 19.18
N GLY A 15 3.01 -9.93 18.25
CA GLY A 15 2.77 -9.45 16.89
C GLY A 15 2.40 -10.64 16.04
N SER A 16 1.14 -10.73 15.64
CA SER A 16 0.68 -11.70 14.64
C SER A 16 0.57 -11.00 13.29
N THR A 17 1.20 -11.55 12.25
CA THR A 17 0.93 -11.16 10.86
C THR A 17 -0.15 -12.08 10.31
N ILE A 18 -1.22 -11.50 9.80
CA ILE A 18 -2.28 -12.28 9.14
C ILE A 18 -1.90 -12.43 7.68
N ILE A 19 -1.84 -13.68 7.21
CA ILE A 19 -1.58 -14.01 5.80
C ILE A 19 -2.82 -14.72 5.26
N VAL A 20 -3.41 -14.14 4.21
CA VAL A 20 -4.59 -14.67 3.54
C VAL A 20 -4.27 -14.93 2.08
N GLN A 21 -4.39 -16.18 1.65
CA GLN A 21 -4.46 -16.52 0.24
C GLN A 21 -5.88 -16.27 -0.24
N THR A 22 -6.06 -15.26 -1.08
CA THR A 22 -7.34 -14.92 -1.70
C THR A 22 -7.63 -15.80 -2.92
N GLU A 23 -8.85 -15.73 -3.40
CA GLU A 23 -9.35 -16.40 -4.59
C GLU A 23 -8.74 -15.85 -5.89
N ASP A 24 -8.46 -14.54 -5.92
CA ASP A 24 -7.86 -13.81 -7.03
C ASP A 24 -7.20 -12.51 -6.56
N GLU A 25 -6.55 -11.79 -7.47
CA GLU A 25 -5.88 -10.53 -7.20
C GLU A 25 -6.82 -9.35 -6.94
N ILE A 26 -8.07 -9.39 -7.41
CA ILE A 26 -9.09 -8.37 -7.12
C ILE A 26 -9.44 -8.43 -5.63
N SER A 27 -9.66 -9.64 -5.13
CA SER A 27 -9.94 -9.92 -3.73
C SER A 27 -8.74 -9.62 -2.85
N ALA A 28 -7.52 -9.89 -3.34
CA ALA A 28 -6.28 -9.54 -2.64
C ALA A 28 -6.16 -8.04 -2.36
N ILE A 29 -6.34 -7.19 -3.39
CA ILE A 29 -6.25 -5.74 -3.19
C ILE A 29 -7.45 -5.18 -2.40
N GLY A 30 -8.65 -5.76 -2.56
CA GLY A 30 -9.80 -5.40 -1.75
C GLY A 30 -9.58 -5.66 -0.25
N MET A 31 -9.06 -6.83 0.11
CA MET A 31 -8.71 -7.16 1.50
C MET A 31 -7.58 -6.28 2.03
N LEU A 32 -6.56 -6.02 1.21
CA LEU A 32 -5.45 -5.11 1.51
C LEU A 32 -5.94 -3.72 1.89
N ILE A 33 -6.82 -3.12 1.07
CA ILE A 33 -7.43 -1.82 1.33
C ILE A 33 -8.25 -1.85 2.62
N GLY A 34 -9.10 -2.87 2.80
CA GLY A 34 -9.89 -3.03 4.02
C GLY A 34 -9.03 -3.10 5.27
N ALA A 35 -7.92 -3.85 5.24
CA ALA A 35 -6.97 -3.93 6.34
C ALA A 35 -6.30 -2.58 6.62
N ALA A 36 -5.89 -1.83 5.59
CA ALA A 36 -5.28 -0.51 5.74
C ALA A 36 -6.21 0.51 6.40
N LEU A 37 -7.52 0.46 6.13
CA LEU A 37 -8.53 1.32 6.77
C LEU A 37 -8.66 1.06 8.28
N THR A 38 -8.28 -0.12 8.77
CA THR A 38 -8.21 -0.41 10.22
C THR A 38 -6.97 0.19 10.90
N GLY A 39 -6.08 0.82 10.13
CA GLY A 39 -4.82 1.38 10.60
C GLY A 39 -3.67 0.36 10.66
N ALA A 40 -3.84 -0.84 10.10
CA ALA A 40 -2.75 -1.79 9.90
C ALA A 40 -1.88 -1.35 8.71
N ARG A 41 -0.57 -1.62 8.77
CA ARG A 41 0.24 -1.66 7.55
C ARG A 41 -0.10 -2.94 6.83
N ALA A 42 -0.59 -2.81 5.60
CA ALA A 42 -1.01 -3.94 4.80
C ALA A 42 -0.31 -3.89 3.44
N ALA A 43 0.01 -5.06 2.89
CA ALA A 43 0.62 -5.19 1.58
C ALA A 43 0.10 -6.42 0.83
N THR A 44 0.33 -6.42 -0.48
CA THR A 44 0.21 -7.60 -1.32
C THR A 44 1.42 -7.71 -2.25
N SER A 45 1.66 -8.89 -2.80
CA SER A 45 2.72 -9.14 -3.77
C SER A 45 2.14 -9.82 -5.00
N THR A 46 2.47 -9.32 -6.19
CA THR A 46 1.97 -9.86 -7.46
C THR A 46 2.99 -9.69 -8.60
N SER A 47 2.60 -10.02 -9.82
CA SER A 47 3.35 -9.78 -11.06
C SER A 47 2.42 -9.16 -12.11
N GLY A 48 2.94 -8.84 -13.31
CA GLY A 48 2.22 -8.11 -14.36
C GLY A 48 0.74 -8.50 -14.55
N PRO A 49 0.38 -9.79 -14.75
CA PRO A 49 -1.03 -10.18 -14.93
C PRO A 49 -1.94 -9.85 -13.75
N GLY A 50 -1.48 -10.12 -12.53
CA GLY A 50 -2.25 -9.84 -11.32
C GLY A 50 -2.31 -8.34 -11.03
N PHE A 51 -1.24 -7.60 -11.29
CA PHE A 51 -1.22 -6.15 -11.17
C PHE A 51 -2.23 -5.48 -12.13
N SER A 52 -2.40 -6.03 -13.34
CA SER A 52 -3.46 -5.59 -14.26
C SER A 52 -4.86 -5.75 -13.68
N LEU A 53 -5.12 -6.81 -12.92
CA LEU A 53 -6.41 -7.02 -12.24
C LEU A 53 -6.61 -6.06 -11.06
N MET A 54 -5.53 -5.61 -10.43
CA MET A 54 -5.58 -4.68 -9.28
C MET A 54 -5.83 -3.22 -9.68
N ALA A 55 -5.69 -2.86 -10.96
CA ALA A 55 -5.65 -1.46 -11.41
C ALA A 55 -6.89 -0.62 -11.05
N GLU A 56 -8.08 -1.22 -11.00
CA GLU A 56 -9.31 -0.53 -10.58
C GLU A 56 -9.28 -0.16 -9.10
N ALA A 57 -9.00 -1.14 -8.24
CA ALA A 57 -8.93 -0.94 -6.80
C ALA A 57 -7.74 -0.07 -6.38
N LEU A 58 -6.67 -0.03 -7.18
CA LEU A 58 -5.58 0.94 -7.01
C LEU A 58 -6.09 2.38 -7.11
N GLY A 59 -7.00 2.64 -8.06
CA GLY A 59 -7.69 3.93 -8.18
C GLY A 59 -8.58 4.23 -6.98
N TRP A 60 -9.31 3.23 -6.48
CA TRP A 60 -10.11 3.38 -5.26
C TRP A 60 -9.25 3.73 -4.04
N ALA A 61 -8.09 3.09 -3.89
CA ALA A 61 -7.13 3.42 -2.85
C ALA A 61 -6.57 4.85 -3.02
N GLY A 62 -6.33 5.29 -4.26
CA GLY A 62 -5.89 6.64 -4.59
C GLY A 62 -6.91 7.70 -4.18
N ILE A 63 -8.17 7.59 -4.63
CA ILE A 63 -9.21 8.59 -4.33
C ILE A 63 -9.57 8.63 -2.83
N ASN A 64 -9.40 7.52 -2.10
CA ASN A 64 -9.66 7.47 -0.66
C ASN A 64 -8.42 7.71 0.22
N GLU A 65 -7.29 8.11 -0.36
CA GLU A 65 -6.03 8.36 0.34
C GLU A 65 -5.61 7.16 1.24
N VAL A 66 -5.71 5.93 0.71
CA VAL A 66 -5.46 4.71 1.49
C VAL A 66 -4.01 4.25 1.34
N PRO A 67 -3.25 4.12 2.45
CA PRO A 67 -1.86 3.73 2.41
C PRO A 67 -1.72 2.21 2.19
N ILE A 68 -1.41 1.80 0.97
CA ILE A 68 -1.18 0.39 0.60
C ILE A 68 0.15 0.21 -0.12
N VAL A 69 0.77 -0.94 0.07
CA VAL A 69 1.99 -1.33 -0.67
C VAL A 69 1.69 -2.53 -1.56
N VAL A 70 1.99 -2.40 -2.84
CA VAL A 70 1.94 -3.51 -3.81
C VAL A 70 3.34 -3.79 -4.29
N THR A 71 3.92 -4.93 -3.90
CA THR A 71 5.19 -5.38 -4.46
C THR A 71 4.96 -6.01 -5.83
N LEU A 72 5.39 -5.30 -6.88
CA LEU A 72 5.31 -5.73 -8.27
C LEU A 72 6.60 -6.45 -8.67
N TYR A 73 6.56 -7.78 -8.64
CA TYR A 73 7.63 -8.63 -9.15
C TYR A 73 7.52 -8.76 -10.67
N GLN A 74 8.27 -7.94 -11.39
CA GLN A 74 8.27 -7.88 -12.84
C GLN A 74 8.84 -9.17 -13.45
N ARG A 75 8.14 -9.69 -14.45
CA ARG A 75 8.56 -10.83 -15.29
C ARG A 75 8.26 -10.50 -16.74
N SER A 76 8.90 -11.16 -17.70
CA SER A 76 8.69 -10.80 -19.12
C SER A 76 7.23 -11.00 -19.54
N GLY A 77 6.61 -9.94 -20.04
CA GLY A 77 5.26 -9.94 -20.60
C GLY A 77 5.25 -10.18 -22.12
N PRO A 78 4.15 -9.82 -22.83
CA PRO A 78 2.83 -9.44 -22.29
C PRO A 78 1.96 -10.65 -21.93
N SER A 79 0.82 -10.41 -21.26
CA SER A 79 -0.12 -11.46 -20.83
C SER A 79 0.58 -12.52 -19.95
N THR A 80 0.35 -13.81 -20.16
CA THR A 80 1.10 -14.88 -19.47
C THR A 80 2.61 -14.71 -19.64
N GLY A 81 3.04 -14.18 -20.78
CA GLY A 81 4.43 -13.88 -21.08
C GLY A 81 5.34 -15.09 -20.91
N LEU A 82 6.49 -14.87 -20.28
CA LEU A 82 7.45 -15.89 -19.88
C LEU A 82 7.51 -15.96 -18.36
N PRO A 83 6.67 -16.79 -17.70
CA PRO A 83 6.52 -16.82 -16.25
C PRO A 83 7.82 -16.99 -15.46
N THR A 84 8.84 -17.61 -16.07
CA THR A 84 10.12 -17.95 -15.45
C THR A 84 11.27 -17.03 -15.86
N ARG A 85 11.03 -16.00 -16.69
CA ARG A 85 12.05 -15.06 -17.16
C ARG A 85 11.91 -13.69 -16.51
N HIS A 86 13.04 -13.03 -16.29
CA HIS A 86 13.06 -11.65 -15.81
C HIS A 86 12.64 -10.69 -16.91
N GLY A 87 12.00 -9.60 -16.54
CA GLY A 87 11.60 -8.51 -17.41
C GLY A 87 11.53 -7.23 -16.61
N GLN A 88 11.63 -6.09 -17.29
CA GLN A 88 11.49 -4.74 -16.71
C GLN A 88 10.50 -3.93 -17.55
N ASP A 89 9.47 -4.63 -18.03
CA ASP A 89 8.57 -4.16 -19.09
C ASP A 89 7.37 -3.39 -18.51
N ASP A 90 7.20 -3.38 -17.18
CA ASP A 90 5.98 -2.92 -16.51
C ASP A 90 6.06 -1.48 -15.98
N LEU A 91 7.22 -0.78 -16.09
CA LEU A 91 7.45 0.53 -15.47
C LEU A 91 6.39 1.58 -15.84
N LEU A 92 6.15 1.78 -17.13
CA LEU A 92 5.16 2.77 -17.56
C LEU A 92 3.74 2.38 -17.15
N PHE A 93 3.43 1.08 -17.12
CA PHE A 93 2.13 0.64 -16.64
C PHE A 93 1.99 0.88 -15.13
N ALA A 94 3.01 0.61 -14.32
CA ALA A 94 3.01 0.94 -12.90
C ALA A 94 2.80 2.45 -12.64
N ILE A 95 3.44 3.31 -13.45
CA ILE A 95 3.28 4.77 -13.35
C ILE A 95 1.86 5.22 -13.72
N TYR A 96 1.24 4.62 -14.75
CA TYR A 96 -0.04 5.07 -15.31
C TYR A 96 -1.24 4.14 -15.03
N ALA A 97 -1.11 3.16 -14.13
CA ALA A 97 -2.19 2.23 -13.81
C ALA A 97 -3.34 2.93 -13.08
N GLY A 98 -4.56 2.58 -13.49
CA GLY A 98 -5.79 3.18 -12.99
C GLY A 98 -6.34 4.25 -13.94
N HIS A 99 -7.65 4.43 -13.93
CA HIS A 99 -8.33 5.48 -14.68
C HIS A 99 -8.44 6.75 -13.82
N GLY A 100 -8.45 7.92 -14.47
CA GLY A 100 -8.37 9.21 -13.78
C GLY A 100 -6.96 9.51 -13.26
N ASP A 101 -6.83 10.63 -12.56
CA ASP A 101 -5.57 11.10 -12.01
C ASP A 101 -5.59 10.97 -10.49
N PHE A 102 -4.61 10.26 -9.93
CA PHE A 102 -4.39 10.15 -8.49
C PHE A 102 -2.91 9.93 -8.23
N PRO A 103 -2.38 10.40 -7.08
CA PRO A 103 -0.98 10.23 -6.77
C PRO A 103 -0.68 8.77 -6.41
N ARG A 104 0.50 8.32 -6.82
CA ARG A 104 1.08 7.03 -6.45
C ARG A 104 2.59 7.15 -6.46
N ILE A 105 3.27 6.41 -5.60
CA ILE A 105 4.73 6.32 -5.61
C ILE A 105 5.12 5.02 -6.30
N VAL A 106 6.02 5.11 -7.28
CA VAL A 106 6.64 3.94 -7.91
C VAL A 106 8.10 3.92 -7.48
N TYR A 107 8.50 2.90 -6.75
CA TYR A 107 9.83 2.78 -6.15
C TYR A 107 10.46 1.46 -6.55
N ALA A 108 11.67 1.47 -7.12
CA ALA A 108 12.31 0.28 -7.67
C ALA A 108 13.63 -0.05 -6.95
N SER A 109 13.77 -1.27 -6.46
CA SER A 109 15.03 -1.75 -5.86
C SER A 109 15.96 -2.33 -6.92
N GLY A 110 17.25 -2.03 -6.81
CA GLY A 110 18.30 -2.50 -7.71
C GLY A 110 19.01 -3.78 -7.26
N ASP A 111 18.97 -4.12 -5.96
CA ASP A 111 19.57 -5.34 -5.43
C ASP A 111 18.84 -5.92 -4.19
N THR A 112 19.42 -6.98 -3.61
CA THR A 112 18.86 -7.68 -2.44
C THR A 112 18.91 -6.86 -1.16
N GLU A 113 19.94 -6.02 -0.97
CA GLU A 113 20.07 -5.16 0.21
C GLU A 113 19.08 -4.00 0.14
N GLU A 114 18.99 -3.34 -1.02
CA GLU A 114 17.99 -2.34 -1.33
C GLU A 114 16.58 -2.90 -1.11
N GLY A 115 16.27 -4.09 -1.67
CA GLY A 115 14.96 -4.73 -1.49
C GLY A 115 14.53 -4.94 -0.03
N PHE A 116 15.48 -5.15 0.89
CA PHE A 116 15.18 -5.26 2.32
C PHE A 116 14.83 -3.90 2.96
N TYR A 117 15.66 -2.88 2.75
CA TYR A 117 15.43 -1.56 3.36
C TYR A 117 14.29 -0.79 2.68
N ASP A 118 14.19 -0.89 1.36
CA ASP A 118 13.16 -0.23 0.55
C ASP A 118 11.77 -0.77 0.87
N ALA A 119 11.64 -2.05 1.23
CA ALA A 119 10.35 -2.60 1.64
C ALA A 119 9.80 -1.84 2.86
N ALA A 120 10.65 -1.55 3.86
CA ALA A 120 10.24 -0.76 5.02
C ALA A 120 9.96 0.69 4.66
N GLU A 121 10.77 1.27 3.78
CA GLU A 121 10.60 2.65 3.33
C GLU A 121 9.33 2.86 2.50
N CYS A 122 8.96 1.88 1.66
CA CYS A 122 7.70 1.90 0.93
C CYS A 122 6.49 1.97 1.87
N PHE A 123 6.53 1.30 3.03
CA PHE A 123 5.48 1.46 4.04
C PHE A 123 5.50 2.85 4.70
N ASN A 124 6.67 3.43 4.93
CA ASN A 124 6.79 4.80 5.45
C ASN A 124 6.20 5.79 4.45
N PHE A 125 6.55 5.69 3.17
CA PHE A 125 5.97 6.52 2.11
C PHE A 125 4.46 6.35 2.01
N ALA A 126 3.95 5.12 2.04
CA ALA A 126 2.52 4.86 1.97
C ALA A 126 1.79 5.59 3.10
N GLU A 127 2.23 5.46 4.36
CA GLU A 127 1.55 6.08 5.50
C GLU A 127 1.79 7.59 5.63
N THR A 128 2.98 8.08 5.29
CA THR A 128 3.32 9.50 5.35
C THR A 128 2.53 10.28 4.31
N PHE A 129 2.46 9.79 3.07
CA PHE A 129 1.79 10.48 1.97
C PHE A 129 0.36 10.00 1.70
N GLN A 130 -0.11 8.97 2.42
CA GLN A 130 -1.47 8.43 2.33
C GLN A 130 -1.88 8.05 0.90
N MET A 131 -1.03 7.29 0.22
CA MET A 131 -1.27 6.90 -1.17
C MET A 131 -0.76 5.49 -1.46
N PRO A 132 -1.16 4.89 -2.59
CA PRO A 132 -0.60 3.63 -3.03
C PRO A 132 0.89 3.75 -3.37
N VAL A 133 1.67 2.78 -2.90
CA VAL A 133 3.08 2.61 -3.23
C VAL A 133 3.27 1.31 -3.99
N ILE A 134 3.87 1.39 -5.17
CA ILE A 134 4.22 0.25 -6.01
C ILE A 134 5.72 0.02 -5.85
N HIS A 135 6.08 -1.02 -5.09
CA HIS A 135 7.46 -1.45 -4.90
C HIS A 135 7.84 -2.42 -6.02
N MET A 136 8.65 -1.96 -6.97
CA MET A 136 9.07 -2.74 -8.12
C MET A 136 10.35 -3.50 -7.81
N MET A 137 10.32 -4.80 -8.05
CA MET A 137 11.49 -5.67 -8.12
C MET A 137 11.37 -6.50 -9.37
N ASP A 138 12.48 -6.92 -9.96
CA ASP A 138 12.42 -7.89 -11.05
C ASP A 138 12.55 -9.32 -10.55
N LYS A 139 12.12 -10.26 -11.39
CA LYS A 139 12.23 -11.69 -11.09
C LYS A 139 13.69 -12.15 -10.93
N PHE A 140 14.66 -11.45 -11.52
CA PHE A 140 16.07 -11.81 -11.35
C PHE A 140 16.49 -11.62 -9.90
N ILE A 141 16.23 -10.46 -9.29
CA ILE A 141 16.50 -10.22 -7.87
C ILE A 141 15.70 -11.20 -7.01
N ALA A 142 14.40 -11.38 -7.30
CA ALA A 142 13.52 -12.25 -6.50
C ALA A 142 13.90 -13.75 -6.52
N SER A 143 14.56 -14.21 -7.58
CA SER A 143 14.97 -15.62 -7.74
C SER A 143 16.45 -15.85 -7.46
N THR A 144 17.21 -14.79 -7.16
CA THR A 144 18.65 -14.87 -6.92
C THR A 144 18.92 -15.09 -5.44
N VAL A 145 19.83 -16.03 -5.15
CA VAL A 145 20.42 -16.18 -3.82
C VAL A 145 21.84 -15.66 -3.89
N SER A 146 22.16 -14.66 -3.07
CA SER A 146 23.46 -14.00 -3.03
C SER A 146 23.99 -13.94 -1.60
N THR A 147 25.31 -13.89 -1.44
CA THR A 147 25.93 -13.61 -0.14
C THR A 147 26.01 -12.10 0.04
N VAL A 148 25.27 -11.57 1.02
CA VAL A 148 25.23 -10.15 1.35
C VAL A 148 25.75 -9.91 2.76
N LYS A 149 26.05 -8.65 3.08
CA LYS A 149 26.27 -8.27 4.48
C LYS A 149 24.98 -8.49 5.25
N ARG A 150 25.11 -8.87 6.52
CA ARG A 150 23.95 -9.02 7.40
C ARG A 150 23.20 -7.68 7.47
N PHE A 151 21.90 -7.72 7.21
CA PHE A 151 21.04 -6.53 7.33
C PHE A 151 21.01 -6.03 8.77
N ASP A 152 20.92 -4.71 8.92
CA ASP A 152 20.90 -4.02 10.20
C ASP A 152 19.48 -3.49 10.46
N PRO A 153 18.68 -4.17 11.32
CA PRO A 153 17.30 -3.77 11.60
C PRO A 153 17.20 -2.38 12.23
N THR A 154 18.26 -1.86 12.86
CA THR A 154 18.23 -0.54 13.51
C THR A 154 18.14 0.62 12.51
N LYS A 155 18.44 0.35 11.23
CA LYS A 155 18.25 1.31 10.14
C LYS A 155 16.81 1.39 9.66
N VAL A 156 15.95 0.46 10.04
CA VAL A 156 14.53 0.48 9.70
C VAL A 156 13.79 1.38 10.67
N THR A 157 13.27 2.49 10.17
CA THR A 157 12.40 3.41 10.90
C THR A 157 10.93 3.14 10.57
N ILE A 158 10.05 3.43 11.53
CA ILE A 158 8.60 3.28 11.37
C ILE A 158 7.96 4.66 11.45
N GLU A 159 7.57 5.20 10.30
CA GLU A 159 6.86 6.47 10.19
C GLU A 159 5.38 6.22 9.92
N ARG A 160 4.50 6.64 10.85
CA ARG A 160 3.05 6.41 10.74
C ARG A 160 2.29 7.56 10.06
N GLY A 161 3.01 8.59 9.60
CA GLY A 161 2.42 9.82 9.04
C GLY A 161 1.48 10.53 10.03
N LYS A 162 0.46 11.19 9.49
CA LYS A 162 -0.58 11.89 10.27
C LYS A 162 -1.67 10.95 10.82
N LEU A 163 -1.32 9.73 11.23
CA LEU A 163 -2.25 8.81 11.88
C LEU A 163 -2.57 9.28 13.30
N LEU A 164 -3.85 9.48 13.60
CA LEU A 164 -4.32 9.95 14.89
C LEU A 164 -4.44 8.78 15.88
N GLU A 165 -3.92 8.98 17.10
CA GLU A 165 -4.14 8.06 18.22
C GLU A 165 -5.45 8.35 18.97
N LYS A 166 -5.90 9.61 18.93
CA LYS A 166 -7.13 10.09 19.55
C LYS A 166 -7.67 11.26 18.76
N ILE A 167 -8.99 11.36 18.69
CA ILE A 167 -9.71 12.49 18.10
C ILE A 167 -10.41 13.23 19.25
N VAL A 168 -10.14 14.52 19.36
CA VAL A 168 -10.65 15.36 20.46
C VAL A 168 -11.92 16.11 20.03
N ASP A 169 -12.04 16.42 18.74
CA ASP A 169 -13.21 17.08 18.15
C ASP A 169 -14.26 16.03 17.74
N ASP A 170 -15.54 16.35 17.92
CA ASP A 170 -16.65 15.50 17.47
C ASP A 170 -16.90 15.63 15.95
N ASN A 171 -16.27 16.61 15.29
CA ASN A 171 -16.40 16.88 13.85
C ASN A 171 -15.14 16.51 13.06
N TYR A 172 -14.70 15.27 13.15
CA TYR A 172 -13.59 14.76 12.33
C TYR A 172 -13.95 14.74 10.84
N LEU A 173 -13.04 15.26 10.01
CA LEU A 173 -13.15 15.31 8.55
C LEU A 173 -11.97 14.55 7.96
N ARG A 174 -12.24 13.43 7.26
CA ARG A 174 -11.20 12.54 6.71
C ARG A 174 -10.41 13.19 5.59
N PHE A 175 -11.04 14.03 4.78
CA PHE A 175 -10.46 14.66 3.60
C PHE A 175 -10.33 16.18 3.81
N ALA A 176 -9.98 16.58 5.04
CA ALA A 176 -9.81 17.98 5.39
C ALA A 176 -8.61 18.59 4.64
N PRO A 177 -8.79 19.70 3.90
CA PRO A 177 -7.71 20.34 3.17
C PRO A 177 -6.63 20.81 4.14
N SER A 178 -5.37 20.66 3.71
CA SER A 178 -4.19 21.05 4.49
C SER A 178 -3.14 21.65 3.55
N GLU A 179 -2.24 22.48 4.10
CA GLU A 179 -1.22 23.17 3.30
C GLU A 179 -0.27 22.21 2.56
N ASP A 180 -0.01 21.04 3.13
CA ASP A 180 0.82 19.99 2.55
C ASP A 180 0.01 18.94 1.76
N GLY A 181 -1.32 19.10 1.68
CA GLY A 181 -2.22 18.19 0.97
C GLY A 181 -2.43 16.83 1.65
N ILE A 182 -2.04 16.68 2.92
CA ILE A 182 -2.15 15.42 3.66
C ILE A 182 -3.13 15.60 4.83
N SER A 183 -4.34 15.05 4.70
CA SER A 183 -5.39 15.12 5.71
C SER A 183 -5.00 14.34 6.99
N PRO A 184 -5.43 14.75 8.20
CA PRO A 184 -5.29 13.90 9.39
C PRO A 184 -6.03 12.57 9.19
N ARG A 185 -5.40 11.44 9.54
CA ARG A 185 -5.94 10.10 9.26
C ARG A 185 -6.43 9.41 10.52
N SER A 186 -7.70 8.99 10.50
CA SER A 186 -8.32 8.09 11.49
C SER A 186 -8.21 6.63 11.04
N LYS A 187 -8.52 5.71 11.96
CA LYS A 187 -8.71 4.29 11.69
C LYS A 187 -10.14 3.89 12.05
N LEU A 188 -10.66 2.88 11.35
CA LEU A 188 -11.97 2.33 11.69
C LEU A 188 -12.02 1.88 13.16
N GLY A 189 -13.09 2.30 13.85
CA GLY A 189 -13.29 2.00 15.26
C GLY A 189 -12.60 2.94 16.25
N LEU A 190 -11.92 4.00 15.80
CA LEU A 190 -11.42 5.05 16.68
C LEU A 190 -12.59 5.92 17.19
N GLU A 191 -12.63 6.18 18.49
CA GLU A 191 -13.63 7.05 19.11
C GLU A 191 -13.61 8.45 18.46
N ASN A 192 -14.80 8.98 18.17
CA ASN A 192 -15.03 10.24 17.44
C ASN A 192 -14.46 10.30 16.00
N GLY A 193 -13.87 9.22 15.50
CA GLY A 193 -13.31 9.10 14.15
C GLY A 193 -14.28 8.53 13.14
N ILE A 194 -15.48 9.11 13.04
CA ILE A 194 -16.49 8.68 12.08
C ILE A 194 -16.18 9.32 10.72
N PHE A 195 -16.07 8.49 9.68
CA PHE A 195 -15.85 8.95 8.30
C PHE A 195 -16.45 7.97 7.30
N TRP A 196 -16.57 8.42 6.06
CA TRP A 196 -17.06 7.63 4.94
C TRP A 196 -15.97 7.53 3.86
N ASN A 197 -15.97 6.40 3.17
CA ASN A 197 -15.13 6.19 1.99
C ASN A 197 -16.04 5.80 0.84
N THR A 198 -15.78 6.37 -0.34
CA THR A 198 -16.55 6.10 -1.55
C THR A 198 -15.64 6.19 -2.78
N GLY A 199 -16.00 5.51 -3.86
CA GLY A 199 -15.28 5.65 -5.14
C GLY A 199 -15.73 6.85 -5.96
N ASP A 200 -16.86 7.46 -5.60
CA ASP A 200 -17.30 8.73 -6.16
C ASP A 200 -16.45 9.89 -5.62
N GLU A 201 -16.45 11.02 -6.32
CA GLU A 201 -15.92 12.26 -5.77
C GLU A 201 -16.68 12.65 -4.48
N SER A 202 -15.95 13.16 -3.49
CA SER A 202 -16.50 13.34 -2.14
C SER A 202 -16.13 14.67 -1.49
N ASP A 203 -16.94 15.08 -0.51
CA ASP A 203 -16.62 16.21 0.35
C ASP A 203 -15.61 15.84 1.46
N GLU A 204 -15.25 16.81 2.31
CA GLU A 204 -14.26 16.63 3.38
C GLU A 204 -14.63 15.53 4.40
N GLN A 205 -15.92 15.15 4.47
CA GLN A 205 -16.43 14.09 5.34
C GLN A 205 -16.42 12.71 4.65
N GLY A 206 -16.36 12.68 3.32
CA GLY A 206 -16.41 11.48 2.49
C GLY A 206 -17.80 11.18 1.91
N HIS A 207 -18.73 12.15 1.94
CA HIS A 207 -20.03 12.01 1.29
C HIS A 207 -19.96 12.43 -0.17
N ILE A 208 -20.76 11.77 -1.01
CA ILE A 208 -20.77 12.02 -2.47
C ILE A 208 -21.09 13.49 -2.75
N SER A 209 -20.18 14.16 -3.46
CA SER A 209 -20.33 15.54 -3.88
C SER A 209 -20.07 15.67 -5.38
N ARG A 210 -20.84 16.55 -6.03
CA ARG A 210 -20.62 16.92 -7.45
C ARG A 210 -19.93 18.28 -7.60
N ARG A 211 -19.66 18.95 -6.50
CA ARG A 211 -18.94 20.21 -6.50
C ARG A 211 -17.47 19.88 -6.36
N SER A 212 -16.68 20.25 -7.37
CA SER A 212 -15.24 20.41 -7.18
C SER A 212 -15.05 21.41 -6.05
N SER A 213 -14.15 21.10 -5.11
CA SER A 213 -13.70 22.04 -4.09
C SER A 213 -12.97 23.21 -4.77
N GLU A 214 -13.75 24.19 -5.22
CA GLU A 214 -13.32 25.54 -5.64
C GLU A 214 -13.61 26.55 -4.53
#